data_AF-A0A7R9UUA4-F1
#
_entry.id   AF-A0A7R9UUA4-F1
#
_cell.length_a   1.000
_cell.length_b   1.000
_cell.length_c   1.000
_cell.angle_alpha   90.00
_cell.angle_beta   90.00
_cell.angle_gamma   90.00
#
_symmetry.space_group_name_H-M   'P 1'
#
loop_
_entity.id
_entity.type
_entity.pdbx_description
1 polymer ?
#
loop_
_entity_poly.entity_id
_entity_poly.type
_entity_poly.pdbx_seq_one_letter_code
_entity_poly.pdbx_strand_id
1 'polypeptide(L)'
;MAARFRGEMVRRRQQLLGALLFGACLIGGVSMARAHDEHAHEGPEDDVVEVDSTNYADVVLSNPYAWLVEFSSKHCQSCKEFAPRWHELTHEFEAELLFAHVSVDSAEGKALAKELGTLREGIPNLKLVVSADAQPHPIFAGEHAHKIAPSLRAALNLLGRDAEGRALKRGAAAPKGEL
;
A
#
# COMPACT_ATOMS: atom_id res chain seq x y z
N MET A 1 -46.43 29.03 -9.42
CA MET A 1 -46.22 27.88 -10.33
C MET A 1 -45.03 27.09 -9.81
N ALA A 2 -45.08 25.78 -9.54
CA ALA A 2 -45.47 24.65 -10.41
C ALA A 2 -44.47 24.47 -11.57
N ALA A 3 -43.90 23.29 -11.86
CA ALA A 3 -44.21 21.94 -11.33
C ALA A 3 -42.97 21.02 -11.26
N ARG A 4 -43.10 19.93 -10.51
CA ARG A 4 -42.26 18.72 -10.65
C ARG A 4 -42.45 18.13 -12.04
N PHE A 5 -41.42 17.48 -12.60
CA PHE A 5 -41.63 16.36 -13.50
C PHE A 5 -40.88 15.11 -13.03
N ARG A 6 -41.51 13.97 -13.29
CA ARG A 6 -41.18 12.62 -12.84
C ARG A 6 -41.17 11.73 -14.08
N GLY A 7 -40.34 10.70 -14.06
CA GLY A 7 -40.59 9.47 -14.82
C GLY A 7 -39.39 8.97 -15.64
N GLU A 8 -39.27 7.68 -15.92
CA GLU A 8 -39.86 6.53 -15.21
C GLU A 8 -39.09 5.28 -15.64
N MET A 9 -38.70 4.42 -14.70
CA MET A 9 -37.82 3.28 -15.00
C MET A 9 -38.62 2.07 -15.50
N VAL A 10 -38.06 1.35 -16.48
CA VAL A 10 -38.77 0.37 -17.31
C VAL A 10 -39.21 -0.90 -16.55
N ARG A 11 -40.41 -1.39 -16.89
CA ARG A 11 -41.05 -2.61 -16.36
C ARG A 11 -40.35 -3.92 -16.75
N ARG A 12 -40.40 -4.90 -15.84
CA ARG A 12 -40.67 -6.36 -16.02
C ARG A 12 -40.88 -6.95 -14.60
N ARG A 13 -42.03 -7.47 -14.13
CA ARG A 13 -42.81 -8.68 -14.55
C ARG A 13 -41.88 -9.86 -14.85
N GLN A 14 -41.92 -11.04 -14.23
CA GLN A 14 -42.80 -11.77 -13.28
C GLN A 14 -41.88 -12.77 -12.47
N GLN A 15 -42.26 -13.61 -11.49
CA GLN A 15 -43.55 -14.10 -10.95
C GLN A 15 -43.40 -14.67 -9.51
N LEU A 16 -44.43 -14.47 -8.67
CA LEU A 16 -45.08 -15.39 -7.69
C LEU A 16 -44.42 -16.72 -7.24
N LEU A 17 -44.58 -17.00 -5.93
CA LEU A 17 -44.48 -18.25 -5.11
C LEU A 17 -43.67 -17.92 -3.84
N GLY A 18 -44.06 -18.23 -2.61
CA GLY A 18 -45.24 -18.91 -2.05
C GLY A 18 -44.87 -19.37 -0.64
N ALA A 19 -45.41 -18.74 0.41
CA ALA A 19 -44.97 -18.95 1.79
C ALA A 19 -45.99 -19.72 2.64
N LEU A 20 -45.50 -20.34 3.72
CA LEU A 20 -46.25 -21.09 4.75
C LEU A 20 -46.67 -22.51 4.26
N LEU A 21 -46.66 -23.62 5.04
CA LEU A 21 -46.67 -23.83 6.51
C LEU A 21 -45.95 -25.15 6.93
N PHE A 22 -45.72 -25.28 8.26
CA PHE A 22 -45.60 -26.51 9.09
C PHE A 22 -44.47 -27.54 8.88
N GLY A 23 -43.83 -27.91 10.00
CA GLY A 23 -43.53 -29.34 10.28
C GLY A 23 -42.19 -29.70 10.93
N ALA A 24 -42.22 -29.92 12.26
CA ALA A 24 -41.39 -30.85 13.04
C ALA A 24 -39.83 -30.87 12.93
N CYS A 25 -39.20 -30.66 14.08
CA CYS A 25 -37.82 -31.04 14.40
C CYS A 25 -37.60 -32.57 14.32
N LEU A 26 -36.50 -33.03 13.70
CA LEU A 26 -35.68 -34.15 14.20
C LEU A 26 -34.22 -34.09 13.66
N ILE A 27 -33.29 -33.81 14.57
CA ILE A 27 -31.91 -34.36 14.71
C ILE A 27 -31.22 -34.91 13.44
N GLY A 28 -30.13 -34.27 12.98
CA GLY A 28 -29.36 -34.82 11.85
C GLY A 28 -28.17 -34.02 11.31
N GLY A 29 -27.33 -33.42 12.17
CA GLY A 29 -25.96 -33.01 11.84
C GLY A 29 -25.72 -32.26 10.52
N VAL A 30 -26.09 -30.98 10.43
CA VAL A 30 -25.50 -30.09 9.41
C VAL A 30 -24.05 -29.83 9.79
N SER A 31 -23.12 -30.57 9.17
CA SER A 31 -21.72 -30.20 9.18
C SER A 31 -21.58 -28.90 8.39
N MET A 32 -21.60 -27.76 9.10
CA MET A 32 -21.15 -26.50 8.54
C MET A 32 -19.64 -26.62 8.32
N ALA A 33 -19.27 -27.18 7.17
CA ALA A 33 -17.97 -26.91 6.58
C ALA A 33 -17.84 -25.39 6.51
N ARG A 34 -17.04 -24.82 7.42
CA ARG A 34 -16.57 -23.46 7.27
C ARG A 34 -15.82 -23.46 5.94
N ALA A 35 -16.38 -22.76 4.95
CA ALA A 35 -15.59 -22.31 3.82
C ALA A 35 -14.47 -21.45 4.44
N HIS A 36 -13.27 -22.02 4.52
CA HIS A 36 -12.08 -21.22 4.65
C HIS A 36 -11.93 -20.53 3.31
N ASP A 37 -12.45 -19.31 3.28
CA ASP A 37 -12.26 -18.34 2.23
C ASP A 37 -10.79 -17.90 2.28
N GLU A 38 -9.89 -18.80 1.86
CA GLU A 38 -8.50 -18.46 1.56
C GLU A 38 -8.47 -17.75 0.20
N HIS A 39 -9.15 -16.61 0.13
CA HIS A 39 -8.74 -15.53 -0.74
C HIS A 39 -7.42 -14.99 -0.21
N ALA A 40 -6.34 -15.68 -0.55
CA ALA A 40 -5.01 -15.12 -0.58
C ALA A 40 -5.06 -13.91 -1.51
N HIS A 41 -5.22 -12.73 -0.91
CA HIS A 41 -5.27 -11.48 -1.62
C HIS A 41 -3.84 -11.14 -2.05
N GLU A 42 -3.47 -11.62 -3.23
CA GLU A 42 -2.39 -11.05 -4.04
C GLU A 42 -2.76 -9.59 -4.31
N GLY A 43 -2.41 -8.71 -3.36
CA GLY A 43 -2.38 -7.27 -3.58
C GLY A 43 -1.11 -6.85 -4.34
N PRO A 44 -0.82 -5.55 -4.41
CA PRO A 44 0.08 -5.01 -5.43
C PRO A 44 1.58 -5.24 -5.11
N GLU A 45 2.07 -6.45 -5.33
CA GLU A 45 3.51 -6.71 -5.50
C GLU A 45 4.01 -6.10 -6.83
N ASP A 46 3.14 -5.99 -7.85
CA ASP A 46 3.45 -5.40 -9.16
C ASP A 46 3.79 -3.89 -9.11
N ASP A 47 3.34 -3.15 -8.09
CA ASP A 47 3.59 -1.69 -7.94
C ASP A 47 4.82 -1.37 -7.06
N VAL A 48 5.59 -2.38 -6.64
CA VAL A 48 6.83 -2.22 -5.84
C VAL A 48 8.06 -2.36 -6.74
N VAL A 49 8.87 -1.32 -6.83
CA VAL A 49 10.07 -1.31 -7.69
C VAL A 49 11.31 -1.81 -6.93
N GLU A 50 11.97 -2.86 -7.42
CA GLU A 50 13.28 -3.29 -6.89
C GLU A 50 14.36 -2.25 -7.20
N VAL A 51 15.05 -1.76 -6.16
CA VAL A 51 16.13 -0.77 -6.29
C VAL A 51 17.36 -1.14 -5.47
N ASP A 52 18.52 -0.71 -5.96
CA ASP A 52 19.82 -0.90 -5.34
C ASP A 52 20.77 0.27 -5.65
N SER A 53 22.04 0.16 -5.25
CA SER A 53 23.04 1.23 -5.44
C SER A 53 23.29 1.62 -6.92
N THR A 54 22.84 0.82 -7.88
CA THR A 54 23.05 1.06 -9.32
C THR A 54 21.93 1.87 -9.97
N ASN A 55 20.70 1.82 -9.43
CA ASN A 55 19.52 2.46 -10.04
C ASN A 55 18.78 3.45 -9.11
N TYR A 56 19.07 3.48 -7.80
CA TYR A 56 18.33 4.29 -6.82
C TYR A 56 18.30 5.80 -7.15
N ALA A 57 19.39 6.35 -7.67
CA ALA A 57 19.44 7.76 -8.06
C ALA A 57 18.47 8.06 -9.21
N ASP A 58 18.44 7.22 -10.24
CA ASP A 58 17.63 7.43 -11.44
C ASP A 58 16.15 7.10 -11.17
N VAL A 59 15.86 6.00 -10.47
CA VAL A 59 14.48 5.56 -10.17
C VAL A 59 13.85 6.40 -9.07
N VAL A 60 14.53 6.53 -7.92
CA VAL A 60 13.93 7.10 -6.70
C VAL A 60 14.24 8.58 -6.56
N LEU A 61 15.49 9.03 -6.74
CA LEU A 61 15.83 10.44 -6.49
C LEU A 61 15.39 11.39 -7.61
N SER A 62 15.57 11.00 -8.88
CA SER A 62 15.23 11.85 -10.04
C SER A 62 13.71 12.05 -10.24
N ASN A 63 12.92 11.06 -9.82
CA ASN A 63 11.47 11.05 -9.96
C ASN A 63 10.81 12.15 -9.09
N PRO A 64 9.75 12.86 -9.55
CA PRO A 64 9.17 13.99 -8.81
C PRO A 64 8.31 13.59 -7.60
N TYR A 65 7.88 12.34 -7.50
CA TYR A 65 6.95 11.86 -6.47
C TYR A 65 7.65 11.40 -5.19
N ALA A 66 6.95 11.40 -4.06
CA ALA A 66 7.45 10.85 -2.81
C ALA A 66 7.47 9.31 -2.85
N TRP A 67 8.49 8.70 -2.25
CA TRP A 67 8.67 7.24 -2.22
C TRP A 67 8.76 6.71 -0.79
N LEU A 68 8.17 5.55 -0.54
CA LEU A 68 8.45 4.74 0.64
C LEU A 68 9.32 3.54 0.23
N VAL A 69 10.48 3.43 0.87
CA VAL A 69 11.50 2.43 0.54
C VAL A 69 11.64 1.44 1.69
N GLU A 70 11.35 0.16 1.43
CA GLU A 70 11.63 -0.93 2.37
C GLU A 70 13.06 -1.46 2.18
N PHE A 71 13.74 -1.74 3.29
CA PHE A 71 14.98 -2.52 3.32
C PHE A 71 14.76 -3.82 4.08
N SER A 72 14.92 -4.97 3.40
CA SER A 72 14.59 -6.29 3.94
C SER A 72 15.65 -7.35 3.61
N SER A 73 15.51 -8.55 4.21
CA SER A 73 16.29 -9.75 3.88
C SER A 73 15.41 -10.98 4.02
N LYS A 74 15.46 -11.91 3.05
CA LYS A 74 14.74 -13.19 3.10
C LYS A 74 15.29 -14.15 4.16
N HIS A 75 16.44 -13.84 4.73
CA HIS A 75 17.09 -14.60 5.80
C HIS A 75 16.74 -14.05 7.20
N CYS A 76 16.13 -12.88 7.31
CA CYS A 76 15.71 -12.27 8.58
C CYS A 76 14.28 -12.70 8.96
N GLN A 77 14.11 -13.28 10.15
CA GLN A 77 12.80 -13.72 10.64
C GLN A 77 11.85 -12.52 10.88
N SER A 78 12.35 -11.43 11.47
CA SER A 78 11.54 -10.22 11.70
C SER A 78 11.14 -9.51 10.41
N CYS A 79 11.88 -9.66 9.30
CA CYS A 79 11.43 -9.19 7.99
C CYS A 79 10.24 -10.01 7.48
N LYS A 80 10.27 -11.34 7.63
CA LYS A 80 9.15 -12.22 7.25
C LYS A 80 7.88 -11.94 8.05
N GLU A 81 8.04 -11.64 9.34
CA GLU A 81 6.94 -11.25 10.23
C GLU A 81 6.37 -9.86 9.89
N PHE A 82 7.18 -8.98 9.28
CA PHE A 82 6.77 -7.65 8.86
C PHE A 82 6.15 -7.60 7.45
N ALA A 83 6.49 -8.54 6.56
CA ALA A 83 6.01 -8.55 5.17
C ALA A 83 4.48 -8.38 5.00
N PRO A 84 3.60 -8.98 5.83
CA PRO A 84 2.16 -8.69 5.75
C PRO A 84 1.82 -7.23 6.03
N ARG A 85 2.53 -6.56 6.95
CA ARG A 85 2.33 -5.14 7.24
C ARG A 85 2.92 -4.25 6.15
N TRP A 86 3.99 -4.65 5.47
CA TRP A 86 4.47 -3.96 4.27
C TRP A 86 3.39 -3.98 3.18
N HIS A 87 2.80 -5.14 2.90
CA HIS A 87 1.71 -5.29 1.93
C HIS A 87 0.45 -4.48 2.26
N GLU A 88 0.05 -4.43 3.54
CA GLU A 88 -1.01 -3.53 3.98
C GLU A 88 -0.67 -2.05 3.73
N LEU A 89 0.61 -1.65 3.87
CA LEU A 89 1.05 -0.27 3.66
C LEU A 89 1.14 0.11 2.18
N THR A 90 1.49 -0.80 1.28
CA THR A 90 1.49 -0.51 -0.15
C THR A 90 0.07 -0.22 -0.63
N HIS A 91 -0.87 -1.11 -0.33
CA HIS A 91 -2.30 -0.92 -0.61
C HIS A 91 -2.91 0.29 0.14
N GLU A 92 -2.51 0.60 1.38
CA GLU A 92 -3.06 1.75 2.13
C GLU A 92 -2.67 3.11 1.50
N PHE A 93 -1.56 3.19 0.75
CA PHE A 93 -0.96 4.46 0.29
C PHE A 93 -0.63 4.55 -1.22
N GLU A 94 -0.99 3.57 -2.07
CA GLU A 94 -0.75 3.53 -3.53
C GLU A 94 -1.19 4.77 -4.34
N ALA A 95 -2.27 5.42 -3.92
CA ALA A 95 -2.73 6.67 -4.53
C ALA A 95 -1.81 7.86 -4.20
N GLU A 96 -1.09 7.80 -3.08
CA GLU A 96 -0.33 8.91 -2.51
C GLU A 96 1.19 8.76 -2.68
N LEU A 97 1.70 7.54 -2.74
CA LEU A 97 3.13 7.19 -2.71
C LEU A 97 3.51 6.26 -3.85
N LEU A 98 4.80 6.26 -4.19
CA LEU A 98 5.45 5.17 -4.92
C LEU A 98 6.22 4.29 -3.94
N PHE A 99 6.39 3.00 -4.27
CA PHE A 99 7.05 2.03 -3.41
C PHE A 99 8.30 1.46 -4.08
N ALA A 100 9.34 1.29 -3.27
CA ALA A 100 10.53 0.56 -3.69
C ALA A 100 10.97 -0.42 -2.59
N HIS A 101 11.58 -1.51 -3.01
CA HIS A 101 12.16 -2.52 -2.12
C HIS A 101 13.66 -2.64 -2.39
N VAL A 102 14.43 -2.85 -1.31
CA VAL A 102 15.88 -3.04 -1.32
C VAL A 102 16.22 -4.30 -0.55
N SER A 103 16.52 -5.38 -1.28
CA SER A 103 17.05 -6.59 -0.66
C SER A 103 18.51 -6.38 -0.21
N VAL A 104 18.79 -6.48 1.08
CA VAL A 104 20.19 -6.45 1.59
C VAL A 104 20.90 -7.80 1.43
N ASP A 105 20.29 -8.76 0.75
CA ASP A 105 20.91 -10.06 0.42
C ASP A 105 21.88 -9.93 -0.77
N SER A 106 21.66 -8.97 -1.69
CA SER A 106 22.61 -8.63 -2.76
C SER A 106 23.81 -7.82 -2.24
N ALA A 107 24.82 -7.59 -3.09
CA ALA A 107 25.96 -6.75 -2.73
C ALA A 107 25.60 -5.26 -2.88
N GLU A 108 24.82 -4.95 -3.91
CA GLU A 108 24.37 -3.63 -4.37
C GLU A 108 23.31 -3.06 -3.42
N GLY A 109 22.30 -3.86 -3.04
CA GLY A 109 21.29 -3.46 -2.06
C GLY A 109 21.89 -3.32 -0.65
N LYS A 110 22.86 -4.16 -0.30
CA LYS A 110 23.66 -4.02 0.94
C LYS A 110 24.55 -2.77 0.90
N ALA A 111 25.08 -2.37 -0.25
CA ALA A 111 25.84 -1.14 -0.41
C ALA A 111 24.95 0.10 -0.19
N LEU A 112 23.78 0.15 -0.85
CA LEU A 112 22.79 1.21 -0.66
C LEU A 112 22.31 1.30 0.81
N ALA A 113 21.97 0.17 1.42
CA ALA A 113 21.55 0.11 2.83
C ALA A 113 22.66 0.52 3.81
N LYS A 114 23.93 0.40 3.43
CA LYS A 114 25.07 0.90 4.22
C LYS A 114 25.24 2.41 4.05
N GLU A 115 25.09 2.92 2.84
CA GLU A 115 25.19 4.35 2.52
C GLU A 115 24.11 5.16 3.23
N LEU A 116 22.85 4.71 3.17
CA LEU A 116 21.68 5.34 3.80
C LEU A 116 21.57 5.08 5.31
N GLY A 117 22.59 4.49 5.93
CA GLY A 117 22.66 4.20 7.37
C GLY A 117 21.78 3.03 7.85
N THR A 118 20.87 2.52 7.01
CA THR A 118 19.90 1.46 7.34
C THR A 118 20.50 0.26 8.07
N LEU A 119 21.65 -0.25 7.64
CA LEU A 119 22.28 -1.43 8.29
C LEU A 119 22.72 -1.19 9.74
N ARG A 120 22.86 0.07 10.18
CA ARG A 120 23.13 0.44 11.58
C ARG A 120 21.86 0.60 12.41
N GLU A 121 20.76 0.98 11.76
CA GLU A 121 19.43 1.10 12.36
C GLU A 121 18.77 -0.27 12.55
N GLY A 122 19.09 -1.23 11.67
CA GLY A 122 18.50 -2.57 11.64
C GLY A 122 17.49 -2.74 10.49
N ILE A 123 17.07 -3.98 10.27
CA ILE A 123 16.02 -4.36 9.30
C ILE A 123 14.98 -5.27 9.99
N PRO A 124 13.70 -5.25 9.60
CA PRO A 124 13.08 -4.43 8.53
C PRO A 124 13.08 -2.92 8.85
N ASN A 125 13.19 -2.10 7.81
CA ASN A 125 13.31 -0.65 7.91
C ASN A 125 12.56 0.03 6.77
N LEU A 126 11.87 1.14 7.06
CA LEU A 126 11.19 1.97 6.08
C LEU A 126 11.74 3.39 6.10
N LYS A 127 12.13 3.91 4.93
CA LYS A 127 12.55 5.30 4.73
C LYS A 127 11.66 6.02 3.71
N LEU A 128 11.18 7.21 4.07
CA LEU A 128 10.36 8.08 3.24
C LEU A 128 11.23 9.13 2.53
N VAL A 129 11.26 9.09 1.20
CA VAL A 129 12.06 9.98 0.34
C VAL A 129 11.19 11.13 -0.16
N VAL A 130 11.43 12.34 0.37
CA VAL A 130 10.60 13.54 0.14
C VAL A 130 11.37 14.78 -0.33
N SER A 131 12.67 14.67 -0.59
CA SER A 131 13.38 15.52 -1.54
C SER A 131 14.55 14.73 -2.15
N ALA A 132 15.12 15.21 -3.25
CA ALA A 132 16.21 14.52 -3.95
C ALA A 132 17.60 14.77 -3.33
N ASP A 133 17.69 15.79 -2.46
CA ASP A 133 18.92 16.38 -1.91
C ASP A 133 19.06 16.23 -0.39
N ALA A 134 18.03 15.74 0.30
CA ALA A 134 18.03 15.49 1.74
C ALA A 134 18.07 13.99 2.05
N GLN A 135 18.61 13.64 3.23
CA GLN A 135 18.55 12.27 3.72
C GLN A 135 17.09 11.79 3.84
N PRO A 136 16.76 10.55 3.42
CA PRO A 136 15.44 9.98 3.59
C PRO A 136 14.99 9.96 5.06
N HIS A 137 13.73 10.29 5.30
CA HIS A 137 13.17 10.37 6.65
C HIS A 137 12.88 8.95 7.18
N PRO A 138 13.43 8.52 8.33
CA PRO A 138 13.14 7.21 8.90
C PRO A 138 11.70 7.15 9.40
N ILE A 139 10.93 6.19 8.88
CA ILE A 139 9.54 5.92 9.29
C ILE A 139 9.45 4.72 10.23
N PHE A 140 10.32 3.72 10.04
CA PHE A 140 10.33 2.48 10.82
C PHE A 140 11.73 1.87 10.84
N ALA A 141 12.12 1.34 12.00
CA ALA A 141 13.39 0.62 12.20
C ALA A 141 13.19 -0.50 13.24
N GLY A 142 12.22 -1.39 13.02
CA GLY A 142 11.95 -2.55 13.88
C GLY A 142 11.04 -2.33 15.09
N GLU A 143 10.74 -1.09 15.50
CA GLU A 143 9.88 -0.81 16.66
C GLU A 143 8.60 -0.03 16.32
N HIS A 144 7.57 -0.15 17.18
CA HIS A 144 6.36 0.67 17.14
C HIS A 144 5.58 0.65 15.80
N ALA A 145 5.47 -0.50 15.13
CA ALA A 145 4.85 -0.63 13.80
C ALA A 145 3.44 0.02 13.66
N HIS A 146 2.66 0.10 14.74
CA HIS A 146 1.37 0.81 14.78
C HIS A 146 1.46 2.31 14.48
N LYS A 147 2.65 2.92 14.58
CA LYS A 147 2.89 4.35 14.29
C LYS A 147 3.21 4.62 12.82
N ILE A 148 3.44 3.60 11.99
CA ILE A 148 3.88 3.79 10.59
C ILE A 148 2.86 4.61 9.80
N ALA A 149 1.61 4.15 9.70
CA ALA A 149 0.59 4.86 8.93
C ALA A 149 0.28 6.28 9.49
N PRO A 150 0.13 6.50 10.81
CA PRO A 150 0.06 7.85 11.37
C PRO A 150 1.24 8.76 11.01
N SER A 151 2.48 8.25 11.04
CA SER A 151 3.69 9.02 10.69
C SER A 151 3.74 9.34 9.19
N LEU A 152 3.38 8.39 8.33
CA LEU A 152 3.24 8.61 6.89
C LEU A 152 2.21 9.70 6.60
N ARG A 153 0.98 9.58 7.14
CA ARG A 153 -0.08 10.59 6.96
C ARG A 153 0.37 11.97 7.45
N ALA A 154 1.04 12.06 8.60
CA ALA A 154 1.58 13.31 9.13
C ALA A 154 2.65 13.93 8.20
N ALA A 155 3.55 13.13 7.62
CA ALA A 155 4.57 13.60 6.69
C ALA A 155 3.99 14.00 5.32
N LEU A 156 3.06 13.21 4.77
CA LEU A 156 2.40 13.45 3.49
C LEU A 156 1.54 14.72 3.49
N ASN A 157 0.93 15.06 4.63
CA ASN A 157 0.17 16.31 4.81
C ASN A 157 1.03 17.60 4.71
N LEU A 158 2.36 17.48 4.68
CA LEU A 158 3.29 18.60 4.51
C LEU A 158 3.81 18.75 3.07
N LEU A 159 3.32 17.93 2.14
CA LEU A 159 3.77 17.89 0.74
C LEU A 159 2.75 18.49 -0.22
N GLY A 160 3.25 18.96 -1.36
CA GLY A 160 2.40 19.24 -2.52
C GLY A 160 1.87 17.94 -3.14
N ARG A 161 0.81 18.04 -3.93
CA ARG A 161 0.23 16.92 -4.68
C ARG A 161 0.00 17.33 -6.14
N ASP A 162 -0.05 16.36 -7.04
CA ASP A 162 -0.51 16.56 -8.43
C ASP A 162 -2.05 16.60 -8.51
N ALA A 163 -2.61 16.52 -9.73
CA ALA A 163 -4.06 16.60 -9.94
C ALA A 163 -4.78 15.32 -9.51
N GLU A 164 -4.07 14.19 -9.52
CA GLU A 164 -4.51 12.85 -9.15
C GLU A 164 -4.42 12.61 -7.64
N GLY A 165 -3.68 13.46 -6.91
CA GLY A 165 -3.54 13.43 -5.46
C GLY A 165 -2.25 12.76 -4.96
N ARG A 166 -1.35 12.36 -5.86
CA ARG A 166 -0.07 11.74 -5.52
C ARG A 166 0.89 12.77 -4.95
N ALA A 167 1.62 12.41 -3.89
CA ALA A 167 2.49 13.32 -3.18
C ALA A 167 3.78 13.62 -3.96
N LEU A 168 4.13 14.89 -4.05
CA LEU A 168 5.35 15.38 -4.70
C LEU A 168 6.48 15.56 -3.67
N LYS A 169 7.72 15.31 -4.10
CA LYS A 169 8.91 15.71 -3.36
C LYS A 169 8.93 17.23 -3.19
N ARG A 170 9.44 17.70 -2.04
CA ARG A 170 9.70 19.13 -1.81
C ARG A 170 10.68 19.65 -2.86
N GLY A 171 10.34 20.77 -3.48
CA GLY A 171 11.12 21.39 -4.56
C GLY A 171 10.92 20.77 -5.94
N ALA A 172 10.25 19.63 -6.07
CA ALA A 172 9.83 19.12 -7.37
C ALA A 172 8.67 19.97 -7.92
N ALA A 173 8.75 20.32 -9.20
CA ALA A 173 7.57 20.77 -9.92
C ALA A 173 6.65 19.57 -10.18
N ALA A 174 5.34 19.77 -10.09
CA ALA A 174 4.39 18.81 -10.63
C ALA A 174 4.72 18.60 -12.12
N PRO A 175 4.74 17.35 -12.63
CA PRO A 175 4.86 17.14 -14.07
C PRO A 175 3.71 17.86 -14.76
N LYS A 176 4.02 18.61 -15.81
CA LYS A 176 2.99 19.29 -16.61
C LYS A 176 2.23 18.21 -17.36
N GLY A 177 0.99 17.95 -16.97
CA GLY A 177 0.16 16.94 -17.62
C GLY A 177 0.05 17.20 -19.12
N GLU A 178 0.24 16.15 -19.91
CA GLU A 178 -0.19 16.11 -21.31
C GLU A 178 -1.72 16.05 -21.33
N LEU A 179 -2.33 17.16 -21.80
CA LEU A 179 -3.75 17.31 -22.13
C LEU A 179 -3.96 17.06 -23.63
#